data_AF-A0A9E5DGL2-F1
#
_entry.id   AF-A0A9E5DGL2-F1
#
_cell.length_a   1.000
_cell.length_b   1.000
_cell.length_c   1.000
_cell.angle_alpha   90.00
_cell.angle_beta   90.00
_cell.angle_gamma   90.00
#
_symmetry.space_group_name_H-M   'P 1'
#
loop_
_entity.id
_entity.type
_entity.pdbx_description
1 polymer ?
#
loop_
_entity_poly.entity_id
_entity_poly.type
_entity_poly.pdbx_seq_one_letter_code
_entity_poly.pdbx_strand_id
1 'polypeptide(L)'
;MKEADDLLDKGDIIQASEKYYKAAEEAIKILAIRNSLNTLVKVKRLNHWTSKLYFKAVEELRKAYSDINISWISAWLLHIEGFHEARLSKDQVKLLKENVKKLIDLL
;
A
#
# COMPACT_ATOMS: atom_id res chain seq x y z
N MET A 1 -4.27 -7.62 6.87
CA MET A 1 -5.35 -7.65 5.85
C MET A 1 -6.70 -8.09 6.40
N LYS A 2 -6.78 -9.07 7.32
CA LYS A 2 -8.05 -9.61 7.86
C LYS A 2 -9.13 -8.56 8.19
N GLU A 3 -8.77 -7.49 8.90
CA GLU A 3 -9.72 -6.40 9.20
C GLU A 3 -10.32 -5.74 7.94
N ALA A 4 -9.51 -5.52 6.90
CA ALA A 4 -9.94 -4.95 5.63
C ALA A 4 -10.86 -5.91 4.86
N ASP A 5 -10.59 -7.22 4.94
CA ASP A 5 -11.46 -8.25 4.36
C ASP A 5 -12.83 -8.27 5.07
N ASP A 6 -12.85 -8.26 6.41
CA ASP A 6 -14.08 -8.23 7.20
C ASP A 6 -14.95 -7.00 6.90
N LEU A 7 -14.33 -5.83 6.71
CA LEU A 7 -15.03 -4.59 6.33
C LEU A 7 -15.61 -4.69 4.92
N LEU A 8 -14.84 -5.22 3.97
CA LEU A 8 -15.29 -5.38 2.59
C LEU A 8 -16.46 -6.36 2.50
N ASP A 9 -16.43 -7.43 3.29
CA ASP A 9 -17.50 -8.43 3.35
C ASP A 9 -18.80 -7.83 3.88
N LYS A 10 -18.70 -6.98 4.91
CA LYS A 10 -19.82 -6.19 5.46
C LYS A 10 -20.32 -5.08 4.54
N GLY A 11 -19.63 -4.81 3.44
CA GLY A 11 -20.00 -3.77 2.48
C GLY A 11 -19.47 -2.38 2.80
N ASP A 12 -18.59 -2.24 3.80
CA ASP A 12 -17.91 -0.98 4.11
C ASP A 12 -16.68 -0.79 3.20
N ILE A 13 -16.97 -0.42 1.95
CA ILE A 13 -15.96 -0.30 0.88
C ILE A 13 -14.94 0.81 1.19
N ILE A 14 -15.39 1.92 1.77
CA ILE A 14 -14.56 3.08 2.08
C ILE A 14 -13.52 2.71 3.14
N GLN A 15 -13.95 2.13 4.26
CA GLN A 15 -13.02 1.74 5.33
C GLN A 15 -12.14 0.56 4.92
N ALA A 16 -12.68 -0.40 4.15
CA ALA A 16 -11.88 -1.49 3.61
C ALA A 16 -10.72 -0.97 2.75
N SER A 17 -11.01 0.01 1.87
CA SER A 17 -10.01 0.60 0.98
C SER A 17 -8.85 1.25 1.75
N GLU A 18 -9.15 2.01 2.81
CA GLU A 18 -8.12 2.60 3.67
C GLU A 18 -7.30 1.54 4.40
N LYS A 19 -7.95 0.49 4.90
CA LYS A 19 -7.25 -0.59 5.62
C LYS A 19 -6.33 -1.40 4.71
N TYR A 20 -6.69 -1.62 3.45
CA TYR A 20 -5.77 -2.21 2.47
C TYR A 20 -4.59 -1.28 2.17
N TYR A 21 -4.83 0.03 2.01
CA TYR A 21 -3.75 1.00 1.84
C TYR A 21 -2.78 1.02 3.03
N LYS A 22 -3.28 1.03 4.27
CA LYS A 22 -2.45 0.94 5.48
C LYS A 22 -1.63 -0.33 5.55
N ALA A 23 -2.20 -1.46 5.13
CA ALA A 23 -1.45 -2.71 5.07
C ALA A 23 -0.29 -2.63 4.05
N ALA A 24 -0.51 -1.97 2.90
CA ALA A 24 0.55 -1.71 1.92
C ALA A 24 1.61 -0.74 2.45
N GLU A 25 1.23 0.33 3.17
CA GLU A 25 2.18 1.26 3.81
C GLU A 25 3.14 0.52 4.74
N GLU A 26 2.61 -0.34 5.62
CA GLU A 26 3.43 -1.13 6.54
C GLU A 26 4.34 -2.12 5.82
N ALA A 27 3.84 -2.78 4.77
CA ALA A 27 4.66 -3.67 3.95
C ALA A 27 5.85 -2.94 3.31
N ILE A 28 5.64 -1.75 2.74
CA ILE A 28 6.73 -0.93 2.19
C ILE A 28 7.73 -0.52 3.26
N LYS A 29 7.28 -0.16 4.48
CA LYS A 29 8.19 0.17 5.59
C LYS A 29 9.09 -1.02 5.95
N ILE A 30 8.51 -2.21 6.08
CA ILE A 30 9.25 -3.43 6.43
C ILE A 30 10.25 -3.77 5.33
N LEU A 31 9.82 -3.77 4.06
CA LEU A 31 10.70 -4.02 2.92
C LEU A 31 11.81 -2.97 2.82
N ALA A 32 11.51 -1.71 3.13
CA ALA A 32 12.50 -0.65 3.12
C ALA A 32 13.61 -0.89 4.15
N ILE A 33 13.26 -1.34 5.35
CA ILE A 33 14.22 -1.70 6.41
C ILE A 33 15.03 -2.93 6.00
N ARG A 34 14.39 -4.01 5.54
CA ARG A 34 15.07 -5.25 5.13
C ARG A 34 16.07 -5.04 4.01
N ASN A 35 15.77 -4.16 3.05
CA ASN A 35 16.62 -3.85 1.91
C ASN A 35 17.56 -2.66 2.17
N SER A 36 17.60 -2.12 3.40
CA SER A 36 18.47 -1.01 3.78
C SER A 36 18.38 0.19 2.82
N LEU A 37 17.16 0.59 2.44
CA LEU A 37 16.97 1.63 1.43
C LEU A 37 17.53 2.99 1.86
N ASN A 38 18.09 3.73 0.92
CA ASN A 38 18.60 5.08 1.15
C ASN A 38 17.48 6.06 1.53
N THR A 39 16.24 5.78 1.13
CA THR A 39 15.07 6.57 1.54
C THR A 39 14.89 6.64 3.06
N LEU A 40 15.32 5.62 3.83
CA LEU A 40 15.20 5.63 5.28
C LEU A 40 15.96 6.78 5.95
N VAL A 41 17.05 7.26 5.34
CA VAL A 41 17.79 8.43 5.84
C VAL A 41 16.89 9.67 5.87
N LYS A 42 16.10 9.87 4.81
CA LYS A 42 15.16 11.01 4.72
C LYS A 42 13.96 10.83 5.66
N VAL A 43 13.43 9.60 5.75
CA VAL A 43 12.35 9.26 6.70
C VAL A 43 12.78 9.57 8.13
N LYS A 44 13.97 9.11 8.55
CA LYS A 44 14.51 9.35 9.90
C LYS A 44 14.70 10.84 10.18
N ARG A 45 15.19 11.61 9.21
CA ARG A 45 15.37 13.06 9.35
C ARG A 45 14.06 13.81 9.52
N LEU A 46 13.00 13.40 8.80
CA LEU A 46 11.68 14.01 8.94
C LEU A 46 10.90 13.46 10.13
N ASN A 47 11.28 12.29 10.65
CA ASN A 47 10.54 11.53 11.65
C ASN A 47 9.12 11.12 11.23
N HIS A 48 8.85 11.06 9.92
CA HIS A 48 7.59 10.55 9.39
C HIS A 48 7.75 10.09 7.93
N TRP A 49 6.80 9.27 7.49
CA TRP A 49 6.62 8.94 6.08
C TRP A 49 5.70 9.97 5.40
N THR A 50 5.99 10.27 4.14
CA THR A 50 5.11 11.03 3.25
C THR A 50 4.82 10.19 2.02
N SER A 51 3.72 10.48 1.30
CA SER A 51 3.41 9.81 0.02
C SER A 51 4.61 9.84 -0.92
N LYS A 52 5.30 10.99 -1.03
CA LYS A 52 6.54 11.13 -1.83
C LYS A 52 7.66 10.16 -1.40
N LEU A 53 7.82 9.93 -0.09
CA LEU A 53 8.83 8.99 0.41
C LEU A 53 8.43 7.53 0.17
N TYR A 54 7.15 7.18 0.23
CA TYR A 54 6.72 5.83 -0.17
C TYR A 54 6.99 5.56 -1.64
N PHE A 55 6.62 6.48 -2.54
CA PHE A 55 6.91 6.34 -3.97
C PHE A 55 8.41 6.21 -4.23
N LYS A 56 9.24 6.97 -3.50
CA LYS A 56 10.70 6.85 -3.60
C LYS A 56 11.23 5.51 -3.07
N ALA A 57 10.69 4.99 -1.98
CA ALA A 57 11.05 3.67 -1.47
C ALA A 57 10.67 2.56 -2.46
N VAL A 58 9.48 2.64 -3.06
CA VAL A 58 9.01 1.72 -4.09
C VAL A 58 9.94 1.76 -5.30
N GLU A 59 10.35 2.95 -5.76
CA GLU A 59 11.32 3.10 -6.85
C GLU A 59 12.65 2.38 -6.56
N GLU A 60 13.17 2.51 -5.34
CA GLU A 60 14.40 1.81 -4.93
C GLU A 60 14.19 0.29 -4.85
N LEU A 61 13.04 -0.17 -4.34
CA LEU A 61 12.69 -1.60 -4.21
C LEU A 61 12.47 -2.31 -5.55
N ARG A 62 12.15 -1.59 -6.63
CA ARG A 62 11.98 -2.19 -7.97
C ARG A 62 13.20 -2.97 -8.46
N LYS A 63 14.39 -2.67 -7.94
CA LYS A 63 15.62 -3.41 -8.25
C LYS A 63 15.59 -4.86 -7.76
N ALA A 64 14.86 -5.12 -6.67
CA ALA A 64 14.71 -6.43 -6.05
C ALA A 64 13.34 -7.09 -6.35
N TYR A 65 12.30 -6.28 -6.58
CA TYR A 65 10.93 -6.75 -6.76
C TYR A 65 10.29 -6.07 -7.98
N SER A 66 10.21 -6.77 -9.12
CA SER A 66 9.81 -6.18 -10.41
C SER A 66 8.43 -5.53 -10.39
N ASP A 67 7.48 -6.13 -9.67
CA ASP A 67 6.05 -5.79 -9.74
C ASP A 67 5.58 -4.94 -8.54
N ILE A 68 6.52 -4.48 -7.71
CA ILE A 68 6.19 -3.72 -6.50
C ILE A 68 5.53 -2.37 -6.81
N ASN A 69 5.83 -1.79 -7.98
CA ASN A 69 5.20 -0.56 -8.46
C ASN A 69 3.71 -0.75 -8.73
N ILE A 70 3.30 -1.88 -9.33
CA ILE A 70 1.90 -2.19 -9.63
C ILE A 70 1.13 -2.34 -8.32
N SER A 71 1.76 -3.01 -7.35
CA SER A 71 1.19 -3.21 -6.02
C SER A 71 0.99 -1.90 -5.27
N TRP A 72 1.99 -1.02 -5.30
CA TRP A 72 1.88 0.29 -4.69
C TRP A 72 0.88 1.21 -5.39
N ILE A 73 0.82 1.24 -6.72
CA ILE A 73 -0.17 2.03 -7.47
C ILE A 73 -1.59 1.54 -7.13
N SER A 74 -1.79 0.24 -7.00
CA SER A 74 -3.10 -0.32 -6.61
C SER A 74 -3.50 0.13 -5.20
N ALA A 75 -2.54 0.12 -4.26
CA ALA A 75 -2.77 0.65 -2.91
C ALA A 75 -3.07 2.16 -2.93
N TRP A 76 -2.36 2.92 -3.74
CA TRP A 76 -2.59 4.36 -3.90
C TRP A 76 -3.98 4.67 -4.47
N LEU A 77 -4.45 3.90 -5.45
CA LEU A 77 -5.83 4.01 -5.95
C LEU A 77 -6.86 3.68 -4.88
N LEU A 78 -6.64 2.64 -4.05
CA LEU A 78 -7.51 2.35 -2.92
C LEU A 78 -7.59 3.54 -1.94
N HIS A 79 -6.48 4.22 -1.68
CA HIS A 79 -6.46 5.40 -0.82
C HIS A 79 -7.21 6.58 -1.43
N ILE A 80 -6.89 6.96 -2.67
CA ILE A 80 -7.46 8.15 -3.29
C ILE A 80 -8.89 7.88 -3.76
N GLU A 81 -9.05 6.93 -4.70
CA GLU A 81 -10.33 6.66 -5.33
C GLU A 81 -11.30 5.92 -4.39
N GLY A 82 -10.78 5.10 -3.47
CA GLY A 82 -11.59 4.30 -2.55
C GLY A 82 -11.97 5.03 -1.27
N PHE A 83 -10.98 5.59 -0.55
CA PHE A 83 -11.21 6.20 0.75
C PHE A 83 -11.59 7.69 0.66
N HIS A 84 -10.81 8.51 -0.04
CA HIS A 84 -11.08 9.96 -0.11
C HIS A 84 -12.25 10.31 -1.02
N GLU A 85 -12.28 9.70 -2.21
CA GLU A 85 -13.25 10.06 -3.25
C GLU A 85 -14.49 9.16 -3.26
N ALA A 86 -14.44 8.01 -2.58
CA ALA A 86 -15.53 7.02 -2.51
C ALA A 86 -16.09 6.60 -3.88
N ARG A 87 -15.23 6.52 -4.91
CA ARG A 87 -15.60 6.21 -6.31
C ARG A 87 -15.47 4.73 -6.67
N LEU A 88 -14.79 3.93 -5.85
CA LEU A 88 -14.57 2.51 -6.16
C LEU A 88 -15.77 1.64 -5.77
N SER A 89 -16.13 0.72 -6.65
CA SER A 89 -17.07 -0.36 -6.35
C SER A 89 -16.40 -1.49 -5.55
N LYS A 90 -17.21 -2.34 -4.91
CA LYS A 90 -16.72 -3.52 -4.16
C LYS A 90 -15.85 -4.43 -5.04
N ASP A 91 -16.21 -4.62 -6.31
CA ASP A 91 -15.44 -5.48 -7.22
C ASP A 91 -14.14 -4.83 -7.70
N GLN A 92 -14.12 -3.50 -7.89
CA GLN A 92 -12.87 -2.79 -8.13
C GLN A 92 -11.93 -2.89 -6.93
N VAL A 93 -12.45 -2.77 -5.70
CA VAL A 93 -11.65 -2.97 -4.48
C VAL A 93 -11.13 -4.40 -4.38
N LYS A 94 -11.94 -5.41 -4.71
CA LYS A 94 -11.48 -6.82 -4.78
C LYS A 94 -10.34 -7.00 -5.78
N LEU A 95 -10.40 -6.36 -6.94
CA LEU A 95 -9.33 -6.45 -7.93
C LEU A 95 -8.03 -5.80 -7.42
N LEU A 96 -8.13 -4.60 -6.85
CA LEU A 96 -6.97 -3.85 -6.37
C LEU A 96 -6.33 -4.49 -5.14
N LYS A 97 -7.12 -5.09 -4.24
CA LYS A 97 -6.58 -5.74 -3.03
C LYS A 97 -5.69 -6.95 -3.34
N GLU A 98 -5.88 -7.63 -4.47
CA GLU A 98 -5.02 -8.75 -4.85
C GLU A 98 -3.57 -8.29 -5.11
N ASN A 99 -3.38 -7.07 -5.61
CA ASN A 99 -2.04 -6.51 -5.75
C ASN A 99 -1.46 -6.08 -4.39
N VAL A 100 -2.30 -5.62 -3.45
CA VAL A 100 -1.86 -5.38 -2.05
C VAL A 100 -1.44 -6.69 -1.38
N LYS A 101 -2.18 -7.78 -1.62
CA LYS A 101 -1.84 -9.12 -1.13
C LYS A 101 -0.49 -9.58 -1.65
N LYS A 102 -0.23 -9.47 -2.96
CA LYS A 102 1.08 -9.78 -3.56
C LYS A 102 2.23 -9.01 -2.91
N LEU A 103 2.03 -7.73 -2.57
CA LEU A 103 3.04 -6.94 -1.84
C LEU A 103 3.30 -7.49 -0.44
N ILE A 104 2.25 -7.92 0.26
CA ILE A 104 2.37 -8.47 1.62
C ILE A 104 3.02 -9.86 1.60
N ASP A 105 2.80 -10.66 0.55
CA ASP A 105 3.44 -11.97 0.38
C ASP A 105 4.97 -11.87 0.15
N LEU A 106 5.52 -10.66 -0.02
CA LEU A 106 6.98 -10.41 -0.04
C LEU A 106 7.60 -10.30 1.37
N LEU A 107 6.77 -10.25 2.41
CA LEU A 107 7.20 -10.16 3.82
C LEU A 107 7.47 -11.54 4.43
#